data_AF-A0A8B6ZLS2-F1
#
_entry.id   AF-A0A8B6ZLS2-F1
#
_cell.length_a   1.000
_cell.length_b   1.000
_cell.length_c   1.000
_cell.angle_alpha   90.00
_cell.angle_beta   90.00
_cell.angle_gamma   90.00
#
_symmetry.space_group_name_H-M   'P 1'
#
loop_
_entity.id
_entity.type
_entity.pdbx_description
1 polymer ?
#
loop_
_entity_poly.entity_id
_entity_poly.type
_entity_poly.pdbx_seq_one_letter_code
_entity_poly.pdbx_strand_id
1 'polypeptide(L)'
;MKSNGLFPLVVLFALGTLEPWTVEGVEKMPVKAGLCPPRKPAQCLRYEPPECKSDWQCPGRKRCCPDFCGIKCLDPSATLATDKKKPGKCPVVNGQCLMLNPPNHCGKDSQCEGNFKCCRGMCGKVCVAPVKDMGWKEEAEGWTDMNLHHGSEGTGSVILAK
;
A
#
# COMPACT_ATOMS: atom_id res chain seq x y z
N MET A 1 -52.35 -54.83 -39.49
CA MET A 1 -50.90 -54.51 -39.61
C MET A 1 -50.76 -53.21 -40.39
N LYS A 2 -49.99 -52.23 -39.88
CA LYS A 2 -49.39 -51.01 -40.54
C LYS A 2 -50.35 -50.05 -41.29
N SER A 3 -50.30 -48.71 -41.22
CA SER A 3 -49.19 -47.74 -41.17
C SER A 3 -49.77 -46.36 -40.76
N ASN A 4 -49.35 -45.75 -39.65
CA ASN A 4 -48.42 -44.60 -39.52
C ASN A 4 -48.79 -43.28 -40.26
N GLY A 5 -48.86 -42.17 -39.51
CA GLY A 5 -48.27 -40.89 -39.95
C GLY A 5 -49.01 -39.59 -39.63
N LEU A 6 -48.39 -38.80 -38.75
CA LEU A 6 -48.32 -37.32 -38.71
C LEU A 6 -49.42 -36.44 -38.05
N PHE A 7 -49.13 -36.04 -36.79
CA PHE A 7 -49.20 -34.69 -36.15
C PHE A 7 -50.54 -33.91 -36.03
N PRO A 8 -50.74 -33.03 -35.02
CA PRO A 8 -49.81 -32.56 -33.96
C PRO A 8 -50.36 -32.74 -32.51
N LEU A 9 -49.57 -33.17 -31.53
CA LEU A 9 -48.80 -32.30 -30.62
C LEU A 9 -49.54 -31.04 -30.10
N VAL A 10 -50.69 -31.19 -29.44
CA VAL A 10 -51.33 -30.06 -28.69
C VAL A 10 -51.86 -30.49 -27.32
N VAL A 11 -51.21 -31.43 -26.61
CA VAL A 11 -51.52 -31.68 -25.18
C VAL A 11 -50.28 -32.07 -24.38
N LEU A 12 -49.18 -31.33 -24.57
CA LEU A 12 -48.04 -31.29 -23.65
C LEU A 12 -47.63 -29.82 -23.51
N PHE A 13 -48.55 -29.00 -23.01
CA PHE A 13 -48.19 -27.69 -22.47
C PHE A 13 -47.44 -27.94 -21.16
N ALA A 14 -46.13 -28.05 -21.33
CA ALA A 14 -45.06 -27.77 -20.39
C ALA A 14 -45.39 -28.04 -18.92
N LEU A 15 -44.84 -29.14 -18.42
CA LEU A 15 -44.35 -29.25 -17.04
C LEU A 15 -43.79 -27.89 -16.63
N GLY A 16 -44.38 -27.30 -15.59
CA GLY A 16 -43.92 -26.06 -15.01
C GLY A 16 -42.43 -26.13 -14.80
N THR A 17 -41.70 -25.30 -15.53
CA THR A 17 -40.31 -25.03 -15.24
C THR A 17 -40.31 -24.47 -13.83
N LEU A 18 -39.92 -25.28 -12.85
CA LEU A 18 -39.05 -24.79 -11.80
C LEU A 18 -37.88 -24.17 -12.55
N GLU A 19 -37.99 -22.89 -12.89
CA GLU A 19 -36.83 -22.08 -13.16
C GLU A 19 -36.01 -22.20 -11.88
N PRO A 20 -34.83 -22.86 -11.92
CA PRO A 20 -33.85 -22.56 -10.90
C PRO A 20 -33.63 -21.07 -11.11
N TRP A 21 -34.06 -20.26 -10.15
CA TRP A 21 -33.54 -18.91 -10.03
C TRP A 21 -32.04 -19.11 -9.92
N THR A 22 -31.36 -19.01 -11.06
CA THR A 22 -29.94 -18.76 -11.10
C THR A 22 -29.85 -17.39 -10.47
N VAL A 23 -29.66 -17.37 -9.14
CA VAL A 23 -29.22 -16.18 -8.43
C VAL A 23 -27.99 -15.74 -9.19
N GLU A 24 -28.19 -14.69 -9.96
CA GLU A 24 -27.18 -14.06 -10.79
C GLU A 24 -25.98 -13.78 -9.90
N GLY A 25 -24.82 -14.07 -10.48
CA GLY A 25 -23.48 -13.74 -10.02
C GLY A 25 -23.35 -13.29 -8.56
N VAL A 26 -22.52 -14.01 -7.82
CA VAL A 26 -21.64 -13.31 -6.87
C VAL A 26 -20.76 -12.38 -7.71
N GLU A 27 -21.31 -11.22 -8.08
CA GLU A 27 -20.56 -10.08 -8.58
C GLU A 27 -19.57 -9.80 -7.47
N LYS A 28 -18.28 -10.09 -7.72
CA LYS A 28 -17.19 -9.69 -6.84
C LYS A 28 -17.11 -8.18 -6.90
N MET A 29 -17.97 -7.59 -6.10
CA MET A 29 -18.21 -6.18 -5.93
C MET A 29 -16.85 -5.55 -5.53
N PRO A 30 -16.25 -4.66 -6.36
CA PRO A 30 -14.80 -4.35 -6.39
C PRO A 30 -14.20 -3.69 -5.13
N VAL A 31 -13.97 -4.43 -4.04
CA VAL A 31 -13.56 -3.95 -2.70
C VAL A 31 -12.76 -2.63 -2.71
N LYS A 32 -13.25 -1.60 -2.01
CA LYS A 32 -12.59 -0.28 -1.96
C LYS A 32 -11.21 -0.38 -1.29
N ALA A 33 -10.29 0.50 -1.67
CA ALA A 33 -8.93 0.50 -1.12
C ALA A 33 -8.87 0.98 0.35
N GLY A 34 -7.82 0.55 1.08
CA GLY A 34 -7.55 0.94 2.48
C GLY A 34 -8.19 0.02 3.53
N LEU A 35 -7.85 0.19 4.82
CA LEU A 35 -8.39 -0.64 5.91
C LEU A 35 -9.40 0.15 6.75
N CYS A 36 -10.25 -0.54 7.49
CA CYS A 36 -11.07 0.11 8.51
C CYS A 36 -10.17 0.75 9.58
N PRO A 37 -10.51 1.96 10.06
CA PRO A 37 -9.76 2.59 11.13
C PRO A 37 -9.78 1.73 12.41
N PRO A 38 -8.70 1.75 13.21
CA PRO A 38 -8.67 1.03 14.48
C PRO A 38 -9.78 1.56 15.40
N ARG A 39 -10.55 0.65 15.98
CA ARG A 39 -11.58 1.03 16.96
C ARG A 39 -10.94 1.33 18.30
N LYS A 40 -11.40 2.39 18.96
CA LYS A 40 -11.09 2.62 20.37
C LYS A 40 -11.94 1.63 21.20
N PRO A 41 -11.33 0.83 22.09
CA PRO A 41 -12.09 -0.07 22.94
C PRO A 41 -12.94 0.74 23.90
N ALA A 42 -14.25 0.51 23.86
CA ALA A 42 -15.20 1.01 24.85
C ALA A 42 -16.45 0.09 24.83
N GLN A 43 -17.32 0.25 25.82
CA GLN A 43 -18.57 -0.52 25.90
C GLN A 43 -19.73 0.25 25.26
N CYS A 44 -20.49 -0.41 24.40
CA CYS A 44 -21.70 0.17 23.84
C CYS A 44 -22.89 0.00 24.76
N LEU A 45 -23.44 1.13 25.20
CA LEU A 45 -24.69 1.15 25.95
C LEU A 45 -25.89 0.82 25.05
N ARG A 46 -25.82 1.19 23.75
CA ARG A 46 -26.85 0.90 22.76
C ARG A 46 -26.25 0.80 21.37
N TYR A 47 -26.62 -0.24 20.62
CA TYR A 47 -26.24 -0.36 19.21
C TYR A 47 -27.14 0.50 18.32
N GLU A 48 -26.52 1.13 17.33
CA GLU A 48 -27.17 1.86 16.26
C GLU A 48 -27.46 0.92 15.08
N PRO A 49 -28.55 1.16 14.31
CA PRO A 49 -28.80 0.45 13.07
C PRO A 49 -27.62 0.61 12.08
N PRO A 50 -27.30 -0.42 11.27
CA PRO A 50 -26.19 -0.34 10.33
C PRO A 50 -26.48 0.61 9.16
N GLU A 51 -25.52 1.49 8.84
CA GLU A 51 -25.58 2.40 7.69
C GLU A 51 -25.33 1.70 6.36
N CYS A 52 -24.58 0.59 6.40
CA CYS A 52 -24.15 -0.17 5.23
C CYS A 52 -24.00 -1.66 5.55
N LYS A 53 -24.01 -2.47 4.50
CA LYS A 53 -23.69 -3.91 4.49
C LYS A 53 -22.40 -4.19 3.73
N SER A 54 -22.04 -3.34 2.77
CA SER A 54 -20.82 -3.45 1.97
C SER A 54 -20.27 -2.08 1.58
N ASP A 55 -19.01 -2.04 1.15
CA ASP A 55 -18.32 -0.79 0.74
C ASP A 55 -19.07 -0.02 -0.36
N TRP A 56 -19.85 -0.70 -1.22
CA TRP A 56 -20.58 -0.12 -2.36
C TRP A 56 -21.64 0.87 -1.96
N GLN A 57 -22.27 0.64 -0.81
CA GLN A 57 -23.31 1.52 -0.29
C GLN A 57 -22.74 2.80 0.29
N CYS A 58 -21.44 2.83 0.59
CA CYS A 58 -20.80 4.01 1.13
C CYS A 58 -20.45 5.01 0.03
N PRO A 59 -20.63 6.33 0.25
CA PRO A 59 -20.29 7.33 -0.75
C PRO A 59 -18.77 7.48 -0.93
N GLY A 60 -18.35 7.80 -2.15
CA GLY A 60 -16.95 8.06 -2.49
C GLY A 60 -16.03 6.90 -2.12
N ARG A 61 -14.92 7.19 -1.43
CA ARG A 61 -13.92 6.20 -1.00
C ARG A 61 -14.20 5.55 0.37
N LYS A 62 -15.28 5.93 1.05
CA LYS A 62 -15.60 5.41 2.39
C LYS A 62 -15.88 3.91 2.32
N ARG A 63 -15.47 3.21 3.37
CA ARG A 63 -15.63 1.77 3.55
C ARG A 63 -16.70 1.46 4.58
N CYS A 64 -17.35 0.31 4.41
CA CYS A 64 -18.32 -0.19 5.36
C CYS A 64 -17.58 -0.87 6.51
N CYS A 65 -17.48 -0.15 7.62
CA CYS A 65 -16.63 -0.51 8.72
C CYS A 65 -17.45 -0.66 9.99
N PRO A 66 -17.14 -1.66 10.80
CA PRO A 66 -17.72 -1.72 12.11
C PRO A 66 -17.04 -0.63 12.97
N ASP A 67 -17.85 0.17 13.65
CA ASP A 67 -17.47 1.31 14.47
C ASP A 67 -17.70 0.98 15.95
N PHE A 68 -17.65 1.98 16.83
CA PHE A 68 -17.91 1.87 18.24
C PHE A 68 -19.22 1.13 18.53
N CYS A 69 -20.37 1.70 18.14
CA CYS A 69 -21.70 1.14 18.42
C CYS A 69 -22.54 0.87 17.17
N GLY A 70 -21.92 0.41 16.08
CA GLY A 70 -22.67 0.08 14.87
C GLY A 70 -21.77 -0.25 13.70
N ILE A 71 -22.35 -0.25 12.50
CA ILE A 71 -21.64 -0.38 11.24
C ILE A 71 -21.86 0.92 10.46
N LYS A 72 -20.78 1.60 10.12
CA LYS A 72 -20.80 2.94 9.53
C LYS A 72 -19.92 3.05 8.29
N CYS A 73 -20.22 4.04 7.46
CA CYS A 73 -19.37 4.40 6.34
C CYS A 73 -18.23 5.32 6.79
N LEU A 74 -17.07 4.72 7.06
CA LEU A 74 -15.90 5.44 7.58
C LEU A 74 -14.88 5.73 6.47
N ASP A 75 -14.14 6.83 6.61
CA ASP A 75 -12.97 7.05 5.77
C ASP A 75 -11.95 5.94 6.03
N PRO A 76 -11.45 5.25 4.98
CA PRO A 76 -10.46 4.22 5.17
C PRO A 76 -9.22 4.84 5.81
N SER A 77 -8.71 4.18 6.84
CA SER A 77 -7.39 4.53 7.34
C SER A 77 -6.40 4.20 6.23
N ALA A 78 -5.73 5.24 5.73
CA ALA A 78 -4.43 5.02 5.14
C ALA A 78 -3.63 4.32 6.24
N THR A 79 -3.16 3.11 5.97
CA THR A 79 -2.01 2.55 6.64
C THR A 79 -2.15 1.98 8.08
N LEU A 80 -2.55 0.70 8.20
CA LEU A 80 -1.77 -0.25 9.03
C LEU A 80 -0.53 -0.78 8.28
N ALA A 81 -0.40 -0.42 7.00
CA ALA A 81 0.82 -0.51 6.23
C ALA A 81 1.46 0.87 6.10
N THR A 82 1.60 1.63 7.19
CA THR A 82 2.67 2.62 7.19
C THR A 82 3.85 1.70 7.19
N ASP A 83 4.51 1.55 6.05
CA ASP A 83 5.86 1.03 6.01
C ASP A 83 6.60 1.85 7.04
N LYS A 84 6.68 1.34 8.28
CA LYS A 84 7.35 1.98 9.40
C LYS A 84 8.80 1.93 9.01
N LYS A 85 9.23 2.89 8.20
CA LYS A 85 10.61 3.10 7.84
C LYS A 85 11.31 3.37 9.16
N LYS A 86 12.14 2.43 9.56
CA LYS A 86 12.97 2.61 10.75
C LYS A 86 13.95 3.76 10.47
N PRO A 87 14.34 4.52 11.50
CA PRO A 87 15.25 5.66 11.34
C PRO A 87 16.60 5.25 10.70
N GLY A 88 17.22 6.20 10.00
CA GLY A 88 18.48 6.02 9.29
C GLY A 88 18.33 5.48 7.85
N LYS A 89 19.46 5.39 7.14
CA LYS A 89 19.53 4.99 5.74
C LYS A 89 20.12 3.60 5.56
N CYS A 90 19.82 2.98 4.42
CA CYS A 90 20.52 1.77 4.00
C CYS A 90 21.98 2.10 3.64
N PRO A 91 22.95 1.22 3.98
CA PRO A 91 24.31 1.37 3.50
C PRO A 91 24.36 1.32 1.98
N VAL A 92 25.29 2.05 1.38
CA VAL A 92 25.55 2.01 -0.06
C VAL A 92 26.23 0.69 -0.40
N VAL A 93 25.79 0.04 -1.48
CA VAL A 93 26.34 -1.23 -1.96
C VAL A 93 26.89 -1.02 -3.37
N ASN A 94 28.21 -1.18 -3.53
CA ASN A 94 28.92 -0.94 -4.78
C ASN A 94 29.06 -2.24 -5.60
N GLY A 95 27.95 -2.89 -5.91
CA GLY A 95 27.95 -4.10 -6.72
C GLY A 95 26.67 -4.90 -6.60
N GLN A 96 26.42 -5.74 -7.62
CA GLN A 96 25.28 -6.63 -7.64
C GLN A 96 25.69 -7.99 -8.20
N CYS A 97 25.16 -9.06 -7.61
CA CYS A 97 25.31 -10.40 -8.16
C CYS A 97 24.59 -10.50 -9.52
N LEU A 98 25.06 -11.39 -10.39
CA LEU A 98 24.48 -11.62 -11.72
C LEU A 98 23.26 -12.56 -11.70
N MET A 99 22.65 -12.78 -10.53
CA MET A 99 21.42 -13.56 -10.42
C MET A 99 20.24 -12.73 -10.89
N LEU A 100 19.41 -13.30 -11.77
CA LEU A 100 18.20 -12.64 -12.27
C LEU A 100 17.19 -12.36 -11.15
N ASN A 101 17.00 -13.33 -10.24
CA ASN A 101 16.04 -13.27 -9.14
C ASN A 101 16.72 -13.65 -7.83
N PRO A 102 17.53 -12.77 -7.23
CA PRO A 102 18.19 -13.07 -5.97
C PRO A 102 17.15 -13.19 -4.83
N PRO A 103 17.33 -14.14 -3.91
CA PRO A 103 16.39 -14.34 -2.80
C PRO A 103 16.37 -13.11 -1.88
N ASN A 104 15.18 -12.76 -1.40
CA ASN A 104 15.00 -11.70 -0.42
C ASN A 104 14.70 -12.32 0.94
N HIS A 105 15.49 -11.99 1.95
CA HIS A 105 15.27 -12.41 3.34
C HIS A 105 14.35 -11.46 4.10
N CYS A 106 14.03 -10.31 3.51
CA CYS A 106 13.05 -9.36 4.01
C CYS A 106 12.40 -8.59 2.85
N GLY A 107 11.18 -8.11 3.07
CA GLY A 107 10.47 -7.20 2.17
C GLY A 107 10.42 -5.75 2.68
N LYS A 108 10.41 -5.56 3.99
CA LYS A 108 10.24 -4.26 4.68
C LYS A 108 10.94 -4.23 6.04
N ASP A 109 11.25 -3.03 6.52
CA ASP A 109 11.94 -2.78 7.80
C ASP A 109 11.26 -3.46 9.00
N SER A 110 9.93 -3.56 8.99
CA SER A 110 9.16 -4.17 10.09
C SER A 110 9.39 -5.68 10.24
N GLN A 111 9.99 -6.34 9.24
CA GLN A 111 10.35 -7.76 9.30
C GLN A 111 11.75 -7.99 9.91
N CYS A 112 12.55 -6.94 10.00
CA CYS A 112 13.85 -6.99 10.64
C CYS A 112 13.71 -6.74 12.14
N GLU A 113 14.56 -7.35 12.95
CA GLU A 113 14.54 -7.16 14.41
C GLU A 113 15.08 -5.79 14.81
N GLY A 114 14.66 -5.28 15.97
CA GLY A 114 15.17 -4.03 16.56
C GLY A 114 15.12 -2.83 15.60
N ASN A 115 16.25 -2.13 15.44
CA ASN A 115 16.42 -0.99 14.53
C ASN A 115 16.95 -1.36 13.13
N PHE A 116 17.12 -2.65 12.82
CA PHE A 116 17.64 -3.09 11.53
C PHE A 116 16.67 -2.78 10.39
N LYS A 117 17.20 -2.36 9.25
CA LYS A 117 16.43 -2.01 8.05
C LYS A 117 16.53 -3.11 7.01
N CYS A 118 15.48 -3.25 6.20
CA CYS A 118 15.47 -4.15 5.07
C CYS A 118 16.06 -3.43 3.85
N CYS A 119 17.30 -3.75 3.50
CA CYS A 119 18.07 -3.05 2.48
C CYS A 119 18.48 -3.97 1.34
N ARG A 120 18.69 -3.39 0.15
CA ARG A 120 19.30 -4.11 -0.97
C ARG A 120 20.77 -4.35 -0.64
N GLY A 121 21.15 -5.63 -0.55
CA GLY A 121 22.54 -6.07 -0.49
C GLY A 121 23.12 -6.32 -1.89
N MET A 122 24.26 -7.01 -1.95
CA MET A 122 24.85 -7.43 -3.23
C MET A 122 23.95 -8.43 -3.97
N CYS A 123 23.26 -9.30 -3.24
CA CYS A 123 22.37 -10.31 -3.82
C CYS A 123 21.06 -10.37 -3.05
N GLY A 124 20.08 -9.57 -3.49
CA GLY A 124 18.75 -9.52 -2.86
C GLY A 124 18.68 -8.58 -1.66
N LYS A 125 17.61 -8.69 -0.87
CA LYS A 125 17.34 -7.88 0.32
C LYS A 125 17.66 -8.62 1.61
N VAL A 126 18.28 -7.91 2.55
CA VAL A 126 18.70 -8.43 3.85
C VAL A 126 18.55 -7.38 4.95
N CYS A 127 18.36 -7.84 6.19
CA CYS A 127 18.30 -6.98 7.36
C CYS A 127 19.70 -6.52 7.77
N VAL A 128 19.94 -5.21 7.76
CA VAL A 128 21.24 -4.60 8.09
C VAL A 128 21.08 -3.41 9.02
N ALA A 129 22.13 -3.10 9.77
CA ALA A 129 22.15 -1.92 10.62
C ALA A 129 22.06 -0.64 9.77
N PRO A 130 21.25 0.35 10.18
CA PRO A 130 21.14 1.62 9.47
C PRO A 130 22.43 2.45 9.60
N VAL A 131 22.76 3.21 8.56
CA VAL A 131 23.75 4.30 8.65
C VAL A 131 23.06 5.59 9.09
N LYS A 132 23.78 6.43 9.84
CA LYS A 132 23.28 7.75 10.25
C LYS A 132 22.99 8.58 9.01
N ASP A 133 21.87 9.29 9.04
CA ASP A 133 21.60 10.36 8.08
C ASP A 133 22.61 11.48 8.32
N MET A 134 23.72 11.47 7.57
CA MET A 134 24.53 12.66 7.39
C MET A 134 23.70 13.62 6.53
N GLY A 135 22.84 14.39 7.20
CA GLY A 135 22.12 15.47 6.55
C GLY A 135 23.14 16.45 6.01
N TRP A 136 23.32 16.47 4.69
CA TRP A 136 23.86 17.64 4.03
C TRP A 136 22.81 18.72 4.24
N LYS A 137 23.00 19.58 5.24
CA LYS A 137 22.41 20.90 5.18
C LYS A 137 23.18 21.57 4.04
N GLU A 138 22.53 21.73 2.90
CA GLU A 138 22.98 22.69 1.91
C GLU A 138 22.80 24.07 2.57
N GLU A 139 23.85 24.56 3.23
CA GLU A 139 24.02 25.99 3.47
C GLU A 139 24.23 26.64 2.10
N ALA A 140 23.12 26.90 1.39
CA ALA A 140 23.08 27.68 0.17
C ALA A 140 23.09 29.17 0.52
N GLU A 141 24.24 29.69 0.96
CA GLU A 141 24.48 31.12 1.08
C GLU A 141 25.89 31.41 0.56
N GLY A 142 25.99 31.92 -0.68
CA GLY A 142 27.16 32.69 -1.12
C GLY A 142 28.11 32.04 -2.14
N TRP A 143 27.62 31.62 -3.30
CA TRP A 143 28.43 31.70 -4.53
C TRP A 143 27.90 32.86 -5.37
N THR A 144 28.37 34.07 -5.07
CA THR A 144 28.29 35.18 -6.03
C THR A 144 29.36 34.98 -7.10
N ASP A 145 28.88 34.83 -8.33
CA ASP A 145 29.54 35.06 -9.61
C ASP A 145 31.06 35.25 -9.62
N MET A 146 31.76 34.24 -10.12
CA MET A 146 33.14 34.39 -10.59
C MET A 146 33.10 35.06 -11.98
N ASN A 147 32.85 36.37 -11.99
CA ASN A 147 33.06 37.23 -13.16
C ASN A 147 34.25 38.18 -12.92
N LEU A 148 35.30 37.94 -13.72
CA LEU A 148 36.27 38.90 -14.25
C LEU A 148 36.73 40.06 -13.33
N HIS A 149 37.92 39.90 -12.73
CA HIS A 149 38.82 41.03 -12.50
C HIS A 149 40.29 40.65 -12.77
N HIS A 150 40.88 41.38 -13.73
CA HIS A 150 42.32 41.56 -13.93
C HIS A 150 42.97 42.17 -12.67
N GLY A 151 44.20 41.75 -12.34
CA GLY A 151 45.11 42.43 -11.40
C GLY A 151 45.72 41.46 -10.38
N SER A 152 46.97 41.03 -10.54
CA SER A 152 48.19 41.71 -10.03
C SER A 152 48.49 41.36 -8.57
N GLU A 153 49.54 40.54 -8.39
CA GLU A 153 50.54 40.48 -7.30
C GLU A 153 50.18 40.92 -5.87
N GLY A 154 50.50 40.07 -4.88
CA GLY A 154 50.65 40.54 -3.49
C GLY A 154 50.52 39.49 -2.38
N THR A 155 51.66 38.92 -1.98
CA THR A 155 52.08 38.62 -0.59
C THR A 155 51.06 38.18 0.48
N GLY A 156 51.18 36.92 0.91
CA GLY A 156 51.32 36.46 2.30
C GLY A 156 50.29 36.82 3.38
N SER A 157 49.79 35.79 4.08
CA SER A 157 49.79 35.76 5.55
C SER A 157 49.55 34.34 6.08
N VAL A 158 50.50 33.89 6.91
CA VAL A 158 50.38 32.77 7.84
C VAL A 158 49.39 33.17 8.92
N ILE A 159 48.38 32.35 9.21
CA ILE A 159 47.65 32.44 10.48
C ILE A 159 47.59 31.05 11.12
N LEU A 160 48.28 30.98 12.25
CA LEU A 160 48.27 29.94 13.27
C LEU A 160 46.86 29.82 13.88
N ALA A 161 46.35 28.60 14.05
CA ALA A 161 45.19 28.35 14.90
C ALA A 161 45.57 27.35 16.01
N LYS A 162 45.06 27.68 17.19
CA LYS A 162 45.47 27.34 18.56
C LYS A 162 45.08 25.93 19.00
#